data_AF-A0A926IYA1-F1
#
_entry.id   AF-A0A926IYA1-F1
#
_cell.length_a   1.000
_cell.length_b   1.000
_cell.length_c   1.000
_cell.angle_alpha   90.00
_cell.angle_beta   90.00
_cell.angle_gamma   90.00
#
_symmetry.space_group_name_H-M   'P 1'
#
loop_
_entity.id
_entity.type
_entity.pdbx_description
1 polymer ?
#
loop_
_entity_poly.entity_id
_entity_poly.type
_entity_poly.pdbx_seq_one_letter_code
_entity_poly.pdbx_strand_id
1 'polypeptide(L)'
;VVRANSAIRLLKGVQGSTPGAIPAADASGILGEAIFLRAHYHFEAYRMWGNIPYYREDDTDFRKANILKAQVVTELLKDLDSAIVLLPTTPRKGQVGRATKWTAKAYKGRVQMYAGQYAAALTTLRDVQTNGPYALEASFDRVWTGFKAFENGKETILAFQASANDGEPSGNNANYGERLNFPHSGSPFGCCGFHQPSQNLVNFYQVDAAGLPIALTSATWNASNANFTAGTAGAVDPRLDWTVGRDGVPFKDWGLHNPGWIRAPAYGGVYSPKRNIHEQASGAGSTVGWVNTQLNSVNIHLFRYADLLLMLAEAEVEAGSLENARTIVNQIRARAGALVQGCGLPAEAKADSTLRARYPQCAGDRRIAVPINDPSITWATYRVGQYTTPFADQAAARTAVRYERRLELAMEGQRFFDLRRWAIADAVLNSYINGVAGGSEKTRRLQLASSEAFVAKHYLYPIPDLQLQLSRVGGTSRLTQNTGW
;
A
#
# COMPACT_ATOMS: atom_id res chain seq x y z
N VAL A 1 -9.37 -11.19 -14.89
CA VAL A 1 -9.70 -12.62 -15.08
C VAL A 1 -9.85 -13.02 -16.55
N VAL A 2 -10.81 -12.45 -17.32
CA VAL A 2 -11.06 -12.83 -18.73
C VAL A 2 -9.79 -12.84 -19.59
N ARG A 3 -8.97 -11.77 -19.54
CA ARG A 3 -7.72 -11.69 -20.31
C ARG A 3 -6.70 -12.78 -19.94
N ALA A 4 -6.59 -13.11 -18.65
CA ALA A 4 -5.73 -14.21 -18.20
C ALA A 4 -6.23 -15.55 -18.75
N ASN A 5 -7.52 -15.84 -18.64
CA ASN A 5 -8.14 -17.05 -19.20
C ASN A 5 -8.00 -17.13 -20.73
N SER A 6 -8.13 -16.01 -21.44
CA SER A 6 -7.89 -15.97 -22.90
C SER A 6 -6.43 -16.27 -23.24
N ALA A 7 -5.46 -15.72 -22.50
CA ALA A 7 -4.05 -16.04 -22.71
C ALA A 7 -3.77 -17.55 -22.52
N ILE A 8 -4.37 -18.16 -21.49
CA ILE A 8 -4.24 -19.61 -21.25
C ILE A 8 -4.84 -20.42 -22.41
N ARG A 9 -6.05 -20.08 -22.88
CA ARG A 9 -6.68 -20.75 -24.04
C ARG A 9 -5.84 -20.61 -25.30
N LEU A 10 -5.37 -19.41 -25.61
CA LEU A 10 -4.57 -19.15 -26.80
C LEU A 10 -3.26 -19.93 -26.77
N LEU A 11 -2.57 -19.95 -25.62
CA LEU A 11 -1.34 -20.73 -25.45
C LEU A 11 -1.60 -22.23 -25.69
N LYS A 12 -2.64 -22.80 -25.06
CA LYS A 12 -3.05 -24.20 -25.26
C LYS A 12 -3.38 -24.49 -26.73
N GLY A 13 -4.08 -23.58 -27.38
CA GLY A 13 -4.42 -23.68 -28.80
C GLY A 13 -3.18 -23.74 -29.70
N VAL A 14 -2.22 -22.84 -29.48
CA VAL A 14 -0.94 -22.81 -30.24
C VAL A 14 -0.13 -24.07 -30.00
N GLN A 15 -0.01 -24.53 -28.75
CA GLN A 15 0.73 -25.76 -28.42
C GLN A 15 0.09 -27.01 -29.03
N GLY A 16 -1.25 -27.04 -29.14
CA GLY A 16 -1.97 -28.15 -29.76
C GLY A 16 -1.89 -28.14 -31.29
N SER A 17 -2.02 -26.98 -31.93
CA SER A 17 -2.04 -26.87 -33.39
C SER A 17 -0.65 -26.82 -34.03
N THR A 18 0.34 -26.24 -33.32
CA THR A 18 1.72 -26.11 -33.80
C THR A 18 2.71 -26.45 -32.68
N PRO A 19 2.87 -27.75 -32.33
CA PRO A 19 3.79 -28.18 -31.28
C PRO A 19 5.21 -27.64 -31.52
N GLY A 20 5.82 -27.04 -30.49
CA GLY A 20 7.17 -26.47 -30.55
C GLY A 20 7.28 -25.03 -31.07
N ALA A 21 6.18 -24.42 -31.53
CA ALA A 21 6.19 -23.00 -31.98
C ALA A 21 6.59 -22.01 -30.89
N ILE A 22 6.32 -22.35 -29.62
CA ILE A 22 6.77 -21.60 -28.45
C ILE A 22 7.71 -22.52 -27.66
N PRO A 23 8.95 -22.08 -27.34
CA PRO A 23 9.86 -22.86 -26.52
C PRO A 23 9.21 -23.29 -25.20
N ALA A 24 9.44 -24.53 -24.77
CA ALA A 24 8.74 -25.11 -23.62
C ALA A 24 8.87 -24.27 -22.33
N ALA A 25 10.05 -23.70 -22.07
CA ALA A 25 10.28 -22.83 -20.92
C ALA A 25 9.47 -21.52 -21.01
N ASP A 26 9.37 -20.93 -22.20
CA ASP A 26 8.56 -19.73 -22.44
C ASP A 26 7.07 -20.05 -22.30
N ALA A 27 6.61 -21.19 -22.83
CA ALA A 27 5.23 -21.64 -22.68
C ALA A 27 4.87 -21.86 -21.20
N SER A 28 5.73 -22.53 -20.43
CA SER A 28 5.55 -22.73 -18.98
C SER A 28 5.45 -21.39 -18.24
N GLY A 29 6.38 -20.47 -18.51
CA GLY A 29 6.38 -19.16 -17.87
C GLY A 29 5.14 -18.32 -18.23
N ILE A 30 4.72 -18.29 -19.50
CA ILE A 30 3.50 -17.59 -19.93
C ILE A 30 2.27 -18.18 -19.22
N LEU A 31 2.18 -19.51 -19.12
CA LEU A 31 1.08 -20.17 -18.43
C LEU A 31 1.07 -19.81 -16.94
N GLY A 32 2.23 -19.89 -16.28
CA GLY A 32 2.39 -19.51 -14.87
C GLY A 32 2.02 -18.06 -14.58
N GLU A 33 2.46 -17.12 -15.45
CA GLU A 33 2.14 -15.69 -15.34
C GLU A 33 0.62 -15.45 -15.47
N ALA A 34 -0.03 -16.09 -16.44
CA ALA A 34 -1.47 -15.95 -16.66
C ALA A 34 -2.29 -16.55 -15.49
N ILE A 35 -1.91 -17.72 -14.98
CA ILE A 35 -2.55 -18.33 -13.81
C ILE A 35 -2.35 -17.46 -12.56
N PHE A 36 -1.14 -16.94 -12.35
CA PHE A 36 -0.86 -16.01 -11.24
C PHE A 36 -1.76 -14.77 -11.31
N LEU A 37 -1.86 -14.12 -12.48
CA LEU A 37 -2.73 -12.96 -12.66
C LEU A 37 -4.20 -13.30 -12.45
N ARG A 38 -4.65 -14.51 -12.84
CA ARG A 38 -5.99 -14.99 -12.53
C ARG A 38 -6.22 -15.08 -11.02
N ALA A 39 -5.27 -15.65 -10.28
CA ALA A 39 -5.35 -15.71 -8.82
C ALA A 39 -5.35 -14.30 -8.20
N HIS A 40 -4.50 -13.39 -8.67
CA HIS A 40 -4.47 -11.99 -8.22
C HIS A 40 -5.84 -11.31 -8.35
N TYR A 41 -6.45 -11.36 -9.54
CA TYR A 41 -7.74 -10.69 -9.75
C TYR A 41 -8.90 -11.32 -8.97
N HIS A 42 -8.92 -12.65 -8.81
CA HIS A 42 -9.93 -13.29 -7.94
C HIS A 42 -9.67 -12.98 -6.45
N PHE A 43 -8.42 -12.84 -6.03
CA PHE A 43 -8.11 -12.46 -4.66
C PHE A 43 -8.57 -11.04 -4.35
N GLU A 44 -8.36 -10.08 -5.26
CA GLU A 44 -8.90 -8.72 -5.10
C GLU A 44 -10.44 -8.74 -5.03
N ALA A 45 -11.10 -9.52 -5.87
CA ALA A 45 -12.55 -9.71 -5.79
C ALA A 45 -13.00 -10.31 -4.43
N TYR A 46 -12.31 -11.33 -3.94
CA TYR A 46 -12.56 -11.94 -2.63
C TYR A 46 -12.34 -10.95 -1.46
N ARG A 47 -11.33 -10.09 -1.58
CA ARG A 47 -11.07 -9.01 -0.61
C ARG A 47 -12.15 -7.94 -0.61
N MET A 48 -12.88 -7.73 -1.69
CA MET A 48 -14.01 -6.79 -1.70
C MET A 48 -15.32 -7.45 -1.29
N TRP A 49 -15.68 -8.56 -1.94
CA TRP A 49 -17.03 -9.12 -1.87
C TRP A 49 -17.15 -10.40 -1.03
N GLY A 50 -16.05 -11.01 -0.60
CA GLY A 50 -16.10 -12.27 0.14
C GLY A 50 -16.44 -13.42 -0.79
N ASN A 51 -17.69 -13.90 -0.79
CA ASN A 51 -18.10 -14.99 -1.66
C ASN A 51 -18.21 -14.49 -3.11
N ILE A 52 -17.39 -15.06 -4.00
CA ILE A 52 -17.32 -14.68 -5.42
C ILE A 52 -17.49 -15.91 -6.31
N PRO A 53 -17.96 -15.76 -7.57
CA PRO A 53 -17.76 -16.80 -8.57
C PRO A 53 -16.27 -16.94 -8.90
N TYR A 54 -15.81 -18.16 -9.15
CA TYR A 54 -14.44 -18.43 -9.62
C TYR A 54 -14.47 -18.88 -11.06
N TYR A 55 -13.73 -18.19 -11.93
CA TYR A 55 -13.76 -18.43 -13.38
C TYR A 55 -12.46 -19.03 -13.90
N ARG A 56 -12.55 -20.13 -14.63
CA ARG A 56 -11.46 -20.83 -15.31
C ARG A 56 -11.56 -20.65 -16.82
N GLU A 57 -10.51 -21.09 -17.51
CA GLU A 57 -10.36 -20.89 -18.94
C GLU A 57 -11.32 -21.73 -19.80
N ASP A 58 -11.88 -22.78 -19.22
CA ASP A 58 -12.83 -23.73 -19.80
C ASP A 58 -14.30 -23.37 -19.51
N ASP A 59 -14.56 -22.37 -18.65
CA ASP A 59 -15.91 -21.89 -18.41
C ASP A 59 -16.52 -21.26 -19.68
N THR A 60 -17.71 -21.76 -20.05
CA THR A 60 -18.50 -21.28 -21.19
C THR A 60 -19.78 -20.54 -20.78
N ASP A 61 -20.30 -20.80 -19.57
CA ASP A 61 -21.40 -20.04 -18.96
C ASP A 61 -20.86 -19.15 -17.84
N PHE A 62 -20.87 -17.84 -18.06
CA PHE A 62 -20.37 -16.87 -17.08
C PHE A 62 -21.38 -16.53 -15.97
N ARG A 63 -22.61 -17.06 -16.04
CA ARG A 63 -23.61 -16.93 -14.98
C ARG A 63 -23.37 -18.01 -13.92
N LYS A 64 -22.28 -17.86 -13.18
CA LYS A 64 -21.90 -18.78 -12.09
C LYS A 64 -22.40 -18.26 -10.75
N ALA A 65 -22.75 -19.17 -9.87
CA ALA A 65 -22.99 -18.83 -8.47
C ALA A 65 -21.68 -18.41 -7.80
N ASN A 66 -21.78 -17.56 -6.78
CA ASN A 66 -20.68 -17.34 -5.87
C ASN A 66 -20.44 -18.59 -5.02
N ILE A 67 -19.17 -18.93 -4.82
CA ILE A 67 -18.77 -20.05 -3.97
C ILE A 67 -18.37 -19.54 -2.59
N LEU A 68 -18.41 -20.43 -1.59
CA LEU A 68 -18.08 -20.07 -0.22
C LEU A 68 -16.62 -19.66 -0.10
N LYS A 69 -16.30 -18.76 0.86
CA LYS A 69 -14.94 -18.33 1.19
C LYS A 69 -13.91 -19.47 1.19
N ALA A 70 -14.21 -20.60 1.84
CA ALA A 70 -13.28 -21.74 1.91
C ALA A 70 -12.97 -22.33 0.52
N GLN A 71 -13.97 -22.38 -0.36
CA GLN A 71 -13.82 -22.84 -1.75
C GLN A 71 -13.06 -21.81 -2.59
N VAL A 72 -13.33 -20.51 -2.43
CA VAL A 72 -12.54 -19.44 -3.08
C VAL A 72 -11.06 -19.56 -2.71
N VAL A 73 -10.75 -19.71 -1.42
CA VAL A 73 -9.37 -19.88 -0.94
C VAL A 73 -8.74 -21.15 -1.53
N THR A 74 -9.47 -22.25 -1.61
CA THR A 74 -8.98 -23.50 -2.23
C THR A 74 -8.60 -23.27 -3.70
N GLU A 75 -9.45 -22.60 -4.47
CA GLU A 75 -9.19 -22.30 -5.89
C GLU A 75 -8.01 -21.34 -6.07
N LEU A 76 -7.89 -20.32 -5.21
CA LEU A 76 -6.75 -19.39 -5.20
C LEU A 76 -5.43 -20.12 -4.93
N LEU A 77 -5.39 -20.96 -3.91
CA LEU A 77 -4.19 -21.71 -3.55
C LEU A 77 -3.80 -22.70 -4.65
N LYS A 78 -4.78 -23.33 -5.30
CA LYS A 78 -4.54 -24.21 -6.46
C LYS A 78 -3.89 -23.47 -7.63
N ASP A 79 -4.39 -22.28 -7.99
CA ASP A 79 -3.78 -21.48 -9.05
C ASP A 79 -2.37 -21.01 -8.65
N LEU A 80 -2.18 -20.57 -7.39
CA LEU A 80 -0.88 -20.12 -6.91
C LEU A 80 0.15 -21.25 -6.84
N ASP A 81 -0.23 -22.45 -6.41
CA ASP A 81 0.65 -23.62 -6.41
C ASP A 81 1.05 -24.03 -7.83
N SER A 82 0.10 -23.98 -8.77
CA SER A 82 0.40 -24.21 -10.19
C SER A 82 1.38 -23.15 -10.72
N ALA A 83 1.17 -21.87 -10.40
CA ALA A 83 2.06 -20.80 -10.82
C ALA A 83 3.47 -20.94 -10.22
N ILE A 84 3.60 -21.34 -8.95
CA ILE A 84 4.89 -21.56 -8.28
C ILE A 84 5.71 -22.65 -8.98
N VAL A 85 5.05 -23.70 -9.48
CA VAL A 85 5.72 -24.78 -10.23
C VAL A 85 6.16 -24.32 -11.62
N LEU A 86 5.34 -23.52 -12.30
CA LEU A 86 5.54 -23.15 -13.71
C LEU A 86 6.47 -21.95 -13.92
N LEU A 87 6.53 -21.04 -12.95
CA LEU A 87 7.27 -19.79 -13.06
C LEU A 87 8.78 -19.98 -12.81
N PRO A 88 9.64 -19.27 -13.55
CA PRO A 88 11.08 -19.23 -13.27
C PRO A 88 11.39 -18.45 -11.99
N THR A 89 12.60 -18.60 -11.48
CA THR A 89 13.11 -17.86 -10.31
C THR A 89 13.49 -16.41 -10.64
N THR A 90 13.78 -16.11 -11.91
CA THR A 90 14.08 -14.76 -12.41
C THR A 90 13.08 -14.34 -13.48
N PRO A 91 12.80 -13.04 -13.66
CA PRO A 91 11.86 -12.58 -14.68
C PRO A 91 12.26 -13.03 -16.08
N ARG A 92 11.31 -13.58 -16.85
CA ARG A 92 11.58 -14.00 -18.24
C ARG A 92 12.06 -12.83 -19.08
N LYS A 93 13.05 -13.08 -19.93
CA LYS A 93 13.63 -12.10 -20.86
C LYS A 93 14.15 -10.83 -20.15
N GLY A 94 14.50 -10.91 -18.86
CA GLY A 94 14.93 -9.76 -18.06
C GLY A 94 13.84 -8.71 -17.80
N GLN A 95 12.57 -9.02 -18.09
CA GLN A 95 11.46 -8.06 -17.99
C GLN A 95 10.95 -8.02 -16.55
N VAL A 96 11.54 -7.13 -15.74
CA VAL A 96 11.38 -7.03 -14.27
C VAL A 96 9.94 -6.98 -13.75
N GLY A 97 8.98 -6.51 -14.55
CA GLY A 97 7.56 -6.51 -14.19
C GLY A 97 6.88 -7.88 -14.20
N ARG A 98 7.52 -8.94 -14.73
CA ARG A 98 6.93 -10.28 -14.81
C ARG A 98 7.02 -11.00 -13.47
N ALA A 99 5.93 -11.67 -13.10
CA ALA A 99 5.90 -12.51 -11.91
C ALA A 99 6.92 -13.66 -12.01
N THR A 100 7.53 -13.99 -10.87
CA THR A 100 8.43 -15.13 -10.70
C THR A 100 7.81 -16.16 -9.75
N LYS A 101 8.45 -17.32 -9.60
CA LYS A 101 8.13 -18.29 -8.55
C LYS A 101 8.07 -17.64 -7.17
N TRP A 102 8.99 -16.73 -6.89
CA TRP A 102 9.05 -16.01 -5.62
C TRP A 102 7.90 -15.00 -5.46
N THR A 103 7.52 -14.32 -6.53
CA THR A 103 6.31 -13.47 -6.54
C THR A 103 5.07 -14.29 -6.21
N ALA A 104 4.87 -15.43 -6.87
CA ALA A 104 3.71 -16.31 -6.64
C ALA A 104 3.71 -16.91 -5.22
N LYS A 105 4.87 -17.34 -4.71
CA LYS A 105 5.00 -17.88 -3.36
C LYS A 105 4.75 -16.85 -2.27
N ALA A 106 5.26 -15.63 -2.44
CA ALA A 106 4.95 -14.52 -1.56
C ALA A 106 3.44 -14.25 -1.53
N TYR A 107 2.80 -14.21 -2.71
CA TYR A 107 1.37 -13.97 -2.84
C TYR A 107 0.53 -15.09 -2.22
N LYS A 108 0.98 -16.36 -2.31
CA LYS A 108 0.38 -17.49 -1.58
C LYS A 108 0.38 -17.25 -0.08
N GLY A 109 1.50 -16.84 0.49
CA GLY A 109 1.58 -16.48 1.91
C GLY A 109 0.58 -15.38 2.29
N ARG A 110 0.41 -14.35 1.43
CA ARG A 110 -0.60 -13.30 1.62
C ARG A 110 -2.03 -13.85 1.62
N VAL A 111 -2.38 -14.74 0.68
CA VAL A 111 -3.70 -15.38 0.64
C VAL A 111 -3.95 -16.22 1.91
N GLN A 112 -2.96 -16.99 2.35
CA GLN A 112 -3.04 -17.80 3.58
C GLN A 112 -3.29 -16.93 4.82
N MET A 113 -2.61 -15.79 4.94
CA MET A 113 -2.87 -14.82 6.01
C MET A 113 -4.31 -14.30 6.00
N TYR A 114 -4.83 -13.93 4.82
CA TYR A 114 -6.23 -13.49 4.67
C TYR A 114 -7.26 -14.61 4.91
N ALA A 115 -6.84 -15.87 4.77
CA ALA A 115 -7.65 -17.04 5.08
C ALA A 115 -7.57 -17.44 6.57
N GLY A 116 -6.71 -16.81 7.38
CA GLY A 116 -6.47 -17.20 8.77
C GLY A 116 -5.63 -18.47 8.92
N GLN A 117 -4.97 -18.92 7.86
CA GLN A 117 -4.12 -20.12 7.83
C GLN A 117 -2.70 -19.80 8.31
N TYR A 118 -2.56 -19.29 9.53
CA TYR A 118 -1.30 -18.72 10.05
C TYR A 118 -0.12 -19.71 10.02
N ALA A 119 -0.33 -20.97 10.38
CA ALA A 119 0.75 -21.98 10.34
C ALA A 119 1.28 -22.25 8.92
N ALA A 120 0.38 -22.32 7.93
CA ALA A 120 0.76 -22.51 6.53
C ALA A 120 1.41 -21.24 5.95
N ALA A 121 0.89 -20.06 6.32
CA ALA A 121 1.45 -18.77 5.96
C ALA A 121 2.86 -18.59 6.52
N LEU A 122 3.08 -18.96 7.79
CA LEU A 122 4.38 -18.93 8.45
C LEU A 122 5.43 -19.67 7.61
N THR A 123 5.15 -20.92 7.26
CA THR A 123 6.06 -21.75 6.46
C THR A 123 6.34 -21.11 5.10
N THR A 124 5.29 -20.64 4.43
CA THR A 124 5.39 -20.08 3.08
C THR A 124 6.15 -18.76 3.05
N LEU A 125 5.85 -17.83 3.97
CA LEU A 125 6.46 -16.50 4.05
C LEU A 125 7.91 -16.59 4.56
N ARG A 126 8.21 -17.49 5.50
CA ARG A 126 9.57 -17.75 6.00
C ARG A 126 10.49 -18.27 4.89
N ASP A 127 9.98 -19.14 4.03
CA ASP A 127 10.74 -19.62 2.88
C ASP A 127 11.06 -18.48 1.89
N VAL A 128 10.09 -17.60 1.61
CA VAL A 128 10.36 -16.42 0.76
C VAL A 128 11.36 -15.48 1.42
N GLN A 129 11.28 -15.27 2.73
CA GLN A 129 12.25 -14.44 3.45
C GLN A 129 13.67 -15.03 3.37
N THR A 130 13.80 -16.35 3.45
CA THR A 130 15.10 -17.05 3.51
C THR A 130 15.72 -17.23 2.13
N ASN A 131 14.91 -17.56 1.13
CA ASN A 131 15.38 -18.03 -0.17
C ASN A 131 14.97 -17.14 -1.35
N GLY A 132 14.06 -16.19 -1.13
CA GLY A 132 13.60 -15.25 -2.16
C GLY A 132 14.57 -14.08 -2.37
N PRO A 133 14.48 -13.38 -3.51
CA PRO A 133 15.42 -12.31 -3.88
C PRO A 133 15.09 -10.95 -3.25
N TYR A 134 14.19 -10.90 -2.28
CA TYR A 134 13.62 -9.66 -1.76
C TYR A 134 14.31 -9.22 -0.47
N ALA A 135 14.40 -7.91 -0.27
CA ALA A 135 14.93 -7.32 0.94
C ALA A 135 14.34 -5.91 1.15
N LEU A 136 14.40 -5.39 2.38
CA LEU A 136 14.01 -4.00 2.66
C LEU A 136 14.93 -3.04 1.92
N GLU A 137 14.37 -1.95 1.38
CA GLU A 137 15.19 -0.83 0.91
C GLU A 137 16.05 -0.25 2.02
N ALA A 138 17.16 0.39 1.64
CA ALA A 138 18.05 1.03 2.61
C ALA A 138 17.35 2.13 3.42
N SER A 139 16.35 2.77 2.83
CA SER A 139 15.60 3.88 3.39
C SER A 139 14.22 3.98 2.75
N PHE A 140 13.30 4.69 3.42
CA PHE A 140 11.89 4.72 3.06
C PHE A 140 11.60 5.45 1.74
N ASP A 141 12.41 6.46 1.40
CA ASP A 141 12.28 7.30 0.20
C ASP A 141 12.46 6.51 -1.10
N ARG A 142 13.21 5.40 -1.06
CA ARG A 142 13.50 4.58 -2.25
C ARG A 142 12.35 3.70 -2.70
N VAL A 143 11.31 3.53 -1.88
CA VAL A 143 10.15 2.70 -2.23
C VAL A 143 9.26 3.44 -3.22
N TRP A 144 9.03 4.73 -2.99
CA TRP A 144 7.98 5.52 -3.61
C TRP A 144 8.56 6.72 -4.35
N THR A 145 9.33 6.43 -5.39
CA THR A 145 10.18 7.41 -6.07
C THR A 145 10.08 7.33 -7.58
N GLY A 146 10.24 8.48 -8.25
CA GLY A 146 10.37 8.57 -9.70
C GLY A 146 11.78 8.31 -10.22
N PHE A 147 12.78 8.19 -9.34
CA PHE A 147 14.16 7.93 -9.76
C PHE A 147 14.28 6.50 -10.33
N LYS A 148 14.61 6.40 -11.62
CA LYS A 148 14.69 5.13 -12.35
C LYS A 148 15.64 4.10 -11.73
N ALA A 149 16.69 4.55 -11.04
CA ALA A 149 17.61 3.66 -10.33
C ALA A 149 16.95 2.83 -9.21
N PHE A 150 15.78 3.24 -8.71
CA PHE A 150 15.07 2.60 -7.59
C PHE A 150 13.67 2.09 -7.95
N GLU A 151 13.21 2.28 -9.19
CA GLU A 151 11.87 1.93 -9.70
C GLU A 151 11.44 0.48 -9.38
N ASN A 152 12.39 -0.46 -9.49
CA ASN A 152 12.20 -1.90 -9.25
C ASN A 152 13.15 -2.38 -8.15
N GLY A 153 13.20 -1.61 -7.06
CA GLY A 153 14.03 -1.92 -5.90
C GLY A 153 13.77 -3.29 -5.29
N LYS A 154 14.68 -3.71 -4.40
CA LYS A 154 14.67 -5.03 -3.75
C LYS A 154 13.44 -5.28 -2.88
N GLU A 155 12.67 -4.23 -2.56
CA GLU A 155 11.45 -4.34 -1.77
C GLU A 155 10.20 -4.62 -2.62
N THR A 156 10.29 -4.53 -3.95
CA THR A 156 9.15 -4.74 -4.86
C THR A 156 8.92 -6.23 -5.10
N ILE A 157 7.83 -6.78 -4.56
CA ILE A 157 7.39 -8.16 -4.86
C ILE A 157 6.49 -8.18 -6.08
N LEU A 158 5.51 -7.27 -6.12
CA LEU A 158 4.58 -7.08 -7.23
C LEU A 158 4.20 -5.60 -7.34
N ALA A 159 4.36 -5.04 -8.53
CA ALA A 159 3.94 -3.67 -8.83
C ALA A 159 3.30 -3.59 -10.21
N PHE A 160 2.38 -2.64 -10.36
CA PHE A 160 2.02 -2.12 -11.68
C PHE A 160 3.17 -1.25 -12.18
N GLN A 161 3.73 -1.63 -13.33
CA GLN A 161 4.83 -0.93 -13.98
C GLN A 161 4.27 0.29 -14.70
N ALA A 162 4.47 1.47 -14.12
CA ALA A 162 3.99 2.73 -14.68
C ALA A 162 5.02 3.30 -15.67
N SER A 163 4.55 3.79 -16.80
CA SER A 163 5.37 4.48 -17.81
C SER A 163 4.74 5.81 -18.18
N ALA A 164 5.58 6.83 -18.36
CA ALA A 164 5.18 8.14 -18.85
C ALA A 164 5.99 8.43 -20.12
N ASN A 165 5.40 9.16 -21.06
CA ASN A 165 6.04 9.58 -22.31
C ASN A 165 6.55 8.40 -23.16
N ASP A 166 5.80 7.29 -23.17
CA ASP A 166 6.14 6.02 -23.81
C ASP A 166 5.54 5.84 -25.22
N GLY A 167 5.06 6.94 -25.81
CA GLY A 167 4.35 6.94 -27.09
C GLY A 167 2.84 6.75 -26.98
N GLU A 168 2.30 6.41 -25.80
CA GLU A 168 0.85 6.43 -25.58
C GLU A 168 0.38 7.88 -25.37
N PRO A 169 -0.55 8.40 -26.18
CA PRO A 169 -0.82 9.85 -26.26
C PRO A 169 -1.68 10.39 -25.11
N SER A 170 -2.27 9.54 -24.27
CA SER A 170 -3.19 9.94 -23.20
C SER A 170 -2.60 9.81 -21.80
N GLY A 171 -1.37 9.29 -21.67
CA GLY A 171 -0.75 8.96 -20.40
C GLY A 171 -1.44 7.81 -19.65
N ASN A 172 -2.13 6.91 -20.35
CA ASN A 172 -2.89 5.82 -19.74
C ASN A 172 -2.01 4.77 -19.06
N ASN A 173 -0.76 4.62 -19.50
CA ASN A 173 0.22 3.71 -18.92
C ASN A 173 0.95 4.30 -17.70
N ALA A 174 0.76 5.59 -17.42
CA ALA A 174 1.31 6.21 -16.22
C ALA A 174 0.63 5.64 -14.97
N ASN A 175 0.94 6.17 -13.81
CA ASN A 175 0.28 5.86 -12.54
C ASN A 175 -1.18 6.38 -12.48
N TYR A 176 -1.96 6.10 -13.52
CA TYR A 176 -3.22 6.75 -13.86
C TYR A 176 -4.25 6.73 -12.73
N GLY A 177 -4.32 5.65 -11.95
CA GLY A 177 -5.23 5.54 -10.80
C GLY A 177 -4.98 6.59 -9.70
N GLU A 178 -3.76 7.12 -9.60
CA GLU A 178 -3.35 8.03 -8.52
C GLU A 178 -3.42 9.51 -8.91
N ARG A 179 -3.70 9.83 -10.18
CA ARG A 179 -3.65 11.19 -10.73
C ARG A 179 -4.52 12.21 -10.00
N LEU A 180 -5.57 11.79 -9.29
CA LEU A 180 -6.45 12.69 -8.56
C LEU A 180 -5.91 13.06 -7.15
N ASN A 181 -4.92 12.32 -6.65
CA ASN A 181 -4.46 12.40 -5.27
C ASN A 181 -3.42 13.52 -5.04
N PHE A 182 -3.00 14.21 -6.09
CA PHE A 182 -2.03 15.31 -6.00
C PHE A 182 -2.61 16.54 -5.29
N PRO A 183 -1.78 17.36 -4.60
CA PRO A 183 -2.21 18.62 -4.01
C PRO A 183 -2.90 19.53 -5.05
N HIS A 184 -3.94 20.26 -4.65
CA HIS A 184 -4.76 21.11 -5.53
C HIS A 184 -4.30 22.59 -5.48
N SER A 185 -5.04 23.46 -6.16
CA SER A 185 -5.07 24.91 -5.90
C SER A 185 -3.73 25.58 -6.22
N GLY A 186 -3.11 26.27 -5.26
CA GLY A 186 -1.82 26.95 -5.44
C GLY A 186 -0.61 26.02 -5.41
N SER A 187 -0.81 24.70 -5.56
CA SER A 187 0.28 23.74 -5.66
C SER A 187 0.94 23.80 -7.04
N PRO A 188 2.19 23.32 -7.18
CA PRO A 188 2.83 23.11 -8.49
C PRO A 188 2.07 22.17 -9.43
N PHE A 189 1.09 21.42 -8.93
CA PHE A 189 0.31 20.45 -9.70
C PHE A 189 -1.06 21.02 -10.12
N GLY A 190 -1.69 21.84 -9.28
CA GLY A 190 -2.97 22.51 -9.54
C GLY A 190 -4.24 21.65 -9.32
N CYS A 191 -4.15 20.32 -9.35
CA CYS A 191 -5.26 19.38 -9.19
C CYS A 191 -4.77 18.04 -8.58
N CYS A 192 -5.59 17.19 -7.93
CA CYS A 192 -7.03 17.35 -7.70
C CYS A 192 -7.48 17.35 -6.23
N GLY A 193 -6.58 17.06 -5.29
CA GLY A 193 -6.80 17.16 -3.85
C GLY A 193 -7.53 15.97 -3.22
N PHE A 194 -7.50 14.77 -3.83
CA PHE A 194 -8.13 13.57 -3.28
C PHE A 194 -7.20 12.80 -2.33
N HIS A 195 -7.77 11.80 -1.63
CA HIS A 195 -7.05 10.85 -0.78
C HIS A 195 -6.21 11.50 0.33
N GLN A 196 -6.75 12.55 0.95
CA GLN A 196 -6.07 13.32 1.99
C GLN A 196 -5.95 12.55 3.32
N PRO A 197 -4.74 12.43 3.91
CA PRO A 197 -4.50 11.82 5.22
C PRO A 197 -5.37 12.40 6.34
N SER A 198 -5.79 11.57 7.29
CA SER A 198 -6.58 12.00 8.47
C SER A 198 -5.70 12.53 9.59
N GLN A 199 -6.27 13.40 10.44
CA GLN A 199 -5.58 13.84 11.66
C GLN A 199 -5.28 12.65 12.57
N ASN A 200 -6.21 11.69 12.66
CA ASN A 200 -6.00 10.43 13.38
C ASN A 200 -4.78 9.65 12.88
N LEU A 201 -4.50 9.63 11.57
CA LEU A 201 -3.27 9.02 11.06
C LEU A 201 -2.04 9.83 11.43
N VAL A 202 -2.08 11.16 11.24
CA VAL A 202 -0.98 12.07 11.57
C VAL A 202 -0.60 11.98 13.06
N ASN A 203 -1.59 11.95 13.95
CA ASN A 203 -1.39 11.79 15.38
C ASN A 203 -0.83 10.41 15.75
N PHE A 204 -1.12 9.37 14.97
CA PHE A 204 -0.64 8.01 15.24
C PHE A 204 0.88 7.88 15.05
N TYR A 205 1.50 8.79 14.29
CA TYR A 205 2.96 8.86 14.15
C TYR A 205 3.66 9.53 15.34
N GLN A 206 2.93 10.04 16.34
CA GLN A 206 3.57 10.56 17.56
C GLN A 206 4.26 9.45 18.33
N VAL A 207 5.44 9.75 18.85
CA VAL A 207 6.26 8.81 19.60
C VAL A 207 6.73 9.38 20.94
N ASP A 208 6.97 8.48 21.88
CA ASP A 208 7.51 8.80 23.20
C ASP A 208 9.03 9.08 23.16
N ALA A 209 9.64 9.22 24.34
CA ALA A 209 11.08 9.40 24.45
C ALA A 209 11.90 8.19 23.98
N ALA A 210 11.33 6.98 24.06
CA ALA A 210 11.93 5.77 23.52
C ALA A 210 11.70 5.63 22.01
N GLY A 211 10.97 6.56 21.38
CA GLY A 211 10.64 6.50 19.96
C GLY A 211 9.60 5.44 19.62
N LEU A 212 8.82 4.94 20.59
CA LEU A 212 7.69 4.04 20.37
C LEU A 212 6.38 4.83 20.24
N PRO A 213 5.37 4.35 19.49
CA PRO A 213 4.11 5.08 19.31
C PRO A 213 3.42 5.37 20.64
N ILE A 214 3.08 6.64 20.90
CA ILE A 214 2.42 7.03 22.17
C ILE A 214 1.03 6.38 22.33
N ALA A 215 0.41 5.97 21.22
CA ALA A 215 -0.87 5.27 21.23
C ALA A 215 -0.81 3.90 21.94
N LEU A 216 0.39 3.38 22.21
CA LEU A 216 0.58 2.17 23.02
C LEU A 216 0.31 2.39 24.51
N THR A 217 0.54 3.60 25.02
CA THR A 217 0.58 3.89 26.46
C THR A 217 -0.35 5.03 26.87
N SER A 218 -0.72 5.91 25.95
CA SER A 218 -1.60 7.04 26.21
C SER A 218 -2.96 6.81 25.59
N ALA A 219 -4.02 6.81 26.40
CA ALA A 219 -5.38 6.86 25.88
C ALA A 219 -5.61 8.16 25.09
N THR A 220 -5.02 9.28 25.52
CA THR A 220 -5.28 10.61 24.94
C THR A 220 -4.46 10.94 23.68
N TRP A 221 -3.82 9.95 23.07
CA TRP A 221 -2.90 10.13 21.94
C TRP A 221 -3.49 10.89 20.74
N ASN A 222 -4.81 10.82 20.55
CA ASN A 222 -5.49 11.47 19.42
C ASN A 222 -6.11 12.83 19.79
N ALA A 223 -5.83 13.40 20.96
CA ALA A 223 -6.51 14.62 21.42
C ALA A 223 -6.07 15.91 20.69
N SER A 224 -4.82 15.96 20.24
CA SER A 224 -4.25 17.17 19.63
C SER A 224 -4.61 17.31 18.14
N ASN A 225 -4.82 18.54 17.69
CA ASN A 225 -4.82 18.92 16.27
C ASN A 225 -3.62 19.82 15.93
N ALA A 226 -2.65 19.93 16.84
CA ALA A 226 -1.50 20.81 16.64
C ALA A 226 -0.62 20.31 15.49
N ASN A 227 -0.01 21.25 14.76
CA ASN A 227 1.04 20.93 13.80
C ASN A 227 2.32 20.54 14.56
N PHE A 228 2.95 19.43 14.16
CA PHE A 228 4.24 19.03 14.72
C PHE A 228 5.35 19.91 14.16
N THR A 229 5.93 20.74 15.03
CA THR A 229 7.06 21.64 14.75
C THR A 229 8.24 21.31 15.66
N ALA A 230 9.47 21.48 15.17
CA ALA A 230 10.66 21.27 16.00
C ALA A 230 10.67 22.22 17.20
N GLY A 231 11.09 21.72 18.37
CA GLY A 231 11.27 22.52 19.59
C GLY A 231 9.99 22.94 20.34
N THR A 232 8.79 22.66 19.81
CA THR A 232 7.51 23.07 20.43
C THR A 232 6.50 21.93 20.61
N ALA A 233 6.56 20.91 19.76
CA ALA A 233 5.63 19.76 19.77
C ALA A 233 6.38 18.43 19.92
N GLY A 234 5.65 17.40 20.38
CA GLY A 234 6.18 16.05 20.59
C GLY A 234 6.90 15.45 19.38
N ALA A 235 7.77 14.47 19.64
CA ALA A 235 8.51 13.80 18.57
C ALA A 235 7.58 12.92 17.72
N VAL A 236 7.94 12.74 16.45
CA VAL A 236 7.20 11.92 15.49
C VAL A 236 8.10 10.89 14.82
N ASP A 237 7.51 9.76 14.41
CA ASP A 237 8.16 8.79 13.56
C ASP A 237 8.39 9.39 12.16
N PRO A 238 9.60 9.26 11.60
CA PRO A 238 9.98 9.91 10.33
C PRO A 238 9.14 9.49 9.12
N ARG A 239 8.48 8.34 9.17
CA ARG A 239 7.56 7.90 8.10
C ARG A 239 6.37 8.84 7.92
N LEU A 240 6.06 9.68 8.91
CA LEU A 240 5.06 10.75 8.78
C LEU A 240 5.35 11.62 7.57
N ASP A 241 6.55 12.19 7.49
CA ASP A 241 6.88 13.19 6.47
C ASP A 241 7.32 12.58 5.13
N TRP A 242 7.50 11.26 5.08
CA TRP A 242 7.51 10.49 3.82
C TRP A 242 6.10 10.16 3.31
N THR A 243 5.10 10.11 4.19
CA THR A 243 3.73 9.71 3.85
C THR A 243 2.80 10.91 3.62
N VAL A 244 2.99 11.98 4.38
CA VAL A 244 2.06 13.09 4.54
C VAL A 244 2.75 14.41 4.23
N GLY A 245 2.11 15.25 3.40
CA GLY A 245 2.40 16.67 3.27
C GLY A 245 1.70 17.45 4.38
N ARG A 246 2.49 18.17 5.17
CA ARG A 246 2.03 19.03 6.27
C ARG A 246 2.52 20.45 6.04
N ASP A 247 1.74 21.43 6.47
CA ASP A 247 2.07 22.84 6.25
C ASP A 247 3.41 23.23 6.87
N GLY A 248 4.22 23.93 6.06
CA GLY A 248 5.57 24.35 6.43
C GLY A 248 6.61 23.24 6.41
N VAL A 249 6.29 22.04 5.94
CA VAL A 249 7.27 20.94 5.79
C VAL A 249 7.63 20.78 4.31
N PRO A 250 8.91 20.51 3.97
CA PRO A 250 9.31 20.17 2.61
C PRO A 250 8.45 19.04 2.04
N PHE A 251 7.95 19.27 0.83
CA PHE A 251 7.13 18.32 0.09
C PHE A 251 7.98 17.66 -1.00
N LYS A 252 8.75 16.64 -0.61
CA LYS A 252 9.82 16.09 -1.45
C LYS A 252 10.73 17.23 -1.88
N ASP A 253 10.82 17.52 -3.16
CA ASP A 253 11.56 18.62 -3.75
C ASP A 253 10.70 19.68 -4.46
N TRP A 254 9.41 19.76 -4.12
CA TRP A 254 8.45 20.71 -4.70
C TRP A 254 8.30 22.00 -3.87
N GLY A 255 9.14 22.22 -2.87
CA GLY A 255 9.06 23.35 -1.93
C GLY A 255 8.26 23.04 -0.66
N LEU A 256 7.75 24.08 0.01
CA LEU A 256 6.96 23.92 1.25
C LEU A 256 5.47 23.67 0.97
N HIS A 257 4.94 22.59 1.53
CA HIS A 257 3.49 22.42 1.59
C HIS A 257 2.86 23.57 2.40
N ASN A 258 1.68 24.03 1.99
CA ASN A 258 0.99 25.13 2.65
C ASN A 258 -0.54 25.01 2.50
N PRO A 259 -1.34 25.75 3.31
CA PRO A 259 -2.80 25.66 3.27
C PRO A 259 -3.41 25.96 1.90
N GLY A 260 -2.73 26.78 1.08
CA GLY A 260 -3.16 27.13 -0.27
C GLY A 260 -3.11 25.96 -1.26
N TRP A 261 -2.55 24.81 -0.89
CA TRP A 261 -2.50 23.59 -1.69
C TRP A 261 -3.73 22.68 -1.47
N ILE A 262 -4.62 23.06 -0.56
CA ILE A 262 -5.77 22.26 -0.16
C ILE A 262 -7.03 22.79 -0.85
N ARG A 263 -7.78 21.91 -1.52
CA ARG A 263 -9.00 22.28 -2.25
C ARG A 263 -10.14 22.71 -1.32
N ALA A 264 -10.37 21.93 -0.26
CA ALA A 264 -11.49 22.12 0.65
C ALA A 264 -11.13 21.63 2.07
N PRO A 265 -10.42 22.45 2.87
CA PRO A 265 -9.88 22.04 4.17
C PRO A 265 -10.93 21.49 5.15
N ALA A 266 -12.12 22.09 5.19
CA ALA A 266 -13.20 21.66 6.09
C ALA A 266 -13.78 20.26 5.77
N TYR A 267 -13.57 19.78 4.54
CA TYR A 267 -14.02 18.46 4.10
C TYR A 267 -12.87 17.46 4.15
N GLY A 268 -11.84 17.66 3.33
CA GLY A 268 -10.79 16.65 3.18
C GLY A 268 -9.64 16.77 4.19
N GLY A 269 -9.61 17.83 5.00
CA GLY A 269 -8.53 18.12 5.95
C GLY A 269 -7.39 18.91 5.32
N VAL A 270 -6.34 19.16 6.12
CA VAL A 270 -5.23 20.08 5.78
C VAL A 270 -3.97 19.38 5.23
N TYR A 271 -4.08 18.09 4.92
CA TYR A 271 -2.93 17.26 4.53
C TYR A 271 -3.03 16.80 3.09
N SER A 272 -1.88 16.56 2.46
CA SER A 272 -1.79 15.92 1.14
C SER A 272 -1.05 14.56 1.24
N PRO A 273 -1.40 13.55 0.44
CA PRO A 273 -0.61 12.32 0.37
C PRO A 273 0.73 12.56 -0.37
N LYS A 274 1.78 11.78 -0.07
CA LYS A 274 3.09 11.87 -0.76
C LYS A 274 3.50 10.63 -1.56
N ARG A 275 2.96 9.45 -1.25
CA ARG A 275 3.51 8.14 -1.67
C ARG A 275 3.46 7.83 -3.17
N ASN A 276 2.60 8.47 -3.95
CA ASN A 276 2.55 8.25 -5.40
C ASN A 276 2.85 9.52 -6.20
N ILE A 277 3.53 10.48 -5.54
CA ILE A 277 3.95 11.74 -6.14
C ILE A 277 5.45 11.65 -6.40
N HIS A 278 5.84 11.89 -7.64
CA HIS A 278 7.23 11.89 -8.05
C HIS A 278 7.99 13.09 -7.50
N GLU A 279 9.30 12.95 -7.35
CA GLU A 279 10.23 14.06 -7.13
C GLU A 279 10.36 14.88 -8.42
N GLN A 280 10.46 16.20 -8.33
CA GLN A 280 10.70 17.08 -9.47
C GLN A 280 12.01 16.70 -10.18
N ALA A 281 13.09 16.49 -9.41
CA ALA A 281 14.40 16.11 -9.91
C ALA A 281 14.45 14.73 -10.58
N SER A 282 13.41 13.89 -10.39
CA SER A 282 13.36 12.57 -11.03
C SER A 282 13.01 12.62 -12.51
N GLY A 283 12.39 13.71 -12.98
CA GLY A 283 11.90 13.82 -14.37
C GLY A 283 10.80 12.81 -14.72
N ALA A 284 10.15 12.18 -13.73
CA ALA A 284 9.21 11.09 -13.97
C ALA A 284 7.81 11.53 -14.46
N GLY A 285 7.55 12.85 -14.54
CA GLY A 285 6.26 13.42 -14.94
C GLY A 285 5.90 13.18 -16.41
N SER A 286 4.60 13.13 -16.69
CA SER A 286 4.07 13.03 -18.05
C SER A 286 4.06 14.40 -18.74
N THR A 287 4.27 14.41 -20.05
CA THR A 287 4.03 15.56 -20.93
C THR A 287 2.73 15.42 -21.72
N VAL A 288 2.03 14.30 -21.57
CA VAL A 288 0.79 13.95 -22.29
C VAL A 288 -0.35 13.60 -21.32
N GLY A 289 -1.57 13.52 -21.84
CA GLY A 289 -2.79 13.31 -21.06
C GLY A 289 -3.39 14.59 -20.49
N TRP A 290 -4.66 14.54 -20.11
CA TRP A 290 -5.42 15.73 -19.69
C TRP A 290 -4.99 16.32 -18.33
N VAL A 291 -4.27 15.54 -17.53
CA VAL A 291 -3.74 15.88 -16.19
C VAL A 291 -2.26 15.53 -16.12
N ASN A 292 -1.50 16.00 -17.10
CA ASN A 292 -0.09 15.65 -17.30
C ASN A 292 0.81 15.96 -16.09
N THR A 293 0.53 17.01 -15.31
CA THR A 293 1.29 17.35 -14.09
C THR A 293 1.06 16.37 -12.92
N GLN A 294 0.02 15.53 -12.99
CA GLN A 294 -0.28 14.50 -11.98
C GLN A 294 0.07 13.08 -12.46
N LEU A 295 0.21 12.88 -13.76
CA LEU A 295 0.60 11.59 -14.34
C LEU A 295 2.12 11.45 -14.29
N ASN A 296 2.60 10.30 -13.85
CA ASN A 296 4.03 10.02 -13.79
C ASN A 296 4.34 8.51 -13.83
N SER A 297 5.62 8.18 -13.94
CA SER A 297 6.12 6.81 -14.04
C SER A 297 6.51 6.16 -12.69
N VAL A 298 6.03 6.67 -11.56
CA VAL A 298 6.20 5.99 -10.26
C VAL A 298 5.34 4.72 -10.25
N ASN A 299 5.99 3.57 -10.02
CA ASN A 299 5.31 2.29 -9.91
C ASN A 299 4.30 2.26 -8.76
N ILE A 300 3.19 1.54 -8.96
CA ILE A 300 2.22 1.28 -7.89
C ILE A 300 2.52 -0.10 -7.29
N HIS A 301 3.13 -0.14 -6.10
CA HIS A 301 3.40 -1.41 -5.42
C HIS A 301 2.10 -2.02 -4.88
N LEU A 302 1.76 -3.20 -5.40
CA LEU A 302 0.59 -3.99 -4.98
C LEU A 302 0.94 -4.90 -3.81
N PHE A 303 2.20 -5.31 -3.72
CA PHE A 303 2.76 -6.07 -2.62
C PHE A 303 4.27 -5.81 -2.51
N ARG A 304 4.73 -5.49 -1.31
CA ARG A 304 6.14 -5.18 -1.03
C ARG A 304 6.67 -5.99 0.15
N TYR A 305 8.00 -6.08 0.26
CA TYR A 305 8.65 -6.96 1.21
C TYR A 305 8.40 -6.58 2.68
N ALA A 306 8.25 -5.30 3.04
CA ALA A 306 7.83 -4.97 4.41
C ALA A 306 6.44 -5.51 4.77
N ASP A 307 5.48 -5.53 3.83
CA ASP A 307 4.17 -6.12 4.07
C ASP A 307 4.28 -7.64 4.28
N LEU A 308 5.14 -8.31 3.49
CA LEU A 308 5.49 -9.72 3.70
C LEU A 308 6.09 -9.96 5.09
N LEU A 309 7.08 -9.17 5.49
CA LEU A 309 7.73 -9.28 6.79
C LEU A 309 6.72 -9.07 7.93
N LEU A 310 5.85 -8.07 7.82
CA LEU A 310 4.87 -7.81 8.87
C LEU A 310 3.76 -8.86 8.93
N MET A 311 3.41 -9.48 7.80
CA MET A 311 2.56 -10.68 7.78
C MET A 311 3.27 -11.89 8.41
N LEU A 312 4.57 -12.06 8.14
CA LEU A 312 5.38 -13.11 8.77
C LEU A 312 5.48 -12.89 10.28
N ALA A 313 5.70 -11.66 10.74
CA ALA A 313 5.70 -11.33 12.16
C ALA A 313 4.35 -11.63 12.82
N GLU A 314 3.23 -11.38 12.14
CA GLU A 314 1.91 -11.77 12.62
C GLU A 314 1.78 -13.30 12.74
N ALA A 315 2.23 -14.06 11.73
CA ALA A 315 2.21 -15.52 11.78
C ALA A 315 3.11 -16.09 12.90
N GLU A 316 4.26 -15.47 13.16
CA GLU A 316 5.13 -15.79 14.30
C GLU A 316 4.45 -15.55 15.65
N VAL A 317 3.73 -14.43 15.78
CA VAL A 317 2.92 -14.16 16.98
C VAL A 317 1.90 -15.27 17.19
N GLU A 318 1.14 -15.63 16.16
CA GLU A 318 0.12 -16.70 16.27
C GLU A 318 0.73 -18.08 16.54
N ALA A 319 1.98 -18.32 16.14
CA ALA A 319 2.75 -19.52 16.47
C ALA A 319 3.44 -19.48 17.85
N GLY A 320 3.33 -18.38 18.60
CA GLY A 320 3.96 -18.20 19.91
C GLY A 320 5.46 -17.83 19.88
N SER A 321 6.01 -17.59 18.69
CA SER A 321 7.43 -17.26 18.49
C SER A 321 7.66 -15.73 18.57
N LEU A 322 7.40 -15.17 19.75
CA LEU A 322 7.32 -13.72 19.97
C LEU A 322 8.63 -12.99 19.70
N GLU A 323 9.78 -13.64 19.95
CA GLU A 323 11.10 -13.05 19.71
C GLU A 323 11.41 -12.86 18.21
N ASN A 324 10.98 -13.81 17.38
CA ASN A 324 11.06 -13.68 15.93
C ASN A 324 10.18 -12.53 15.42
N ALA A 325 8.96 -12.40 15.96
CA ALA A 325 8.08 -11.29 15.64
C ALA A 325 8.71 -9.94 16.03
N ARG A 326 9.32 -9.86 17.22
CA ARG A 326 10.03 -8.66 17.70
C ARG A 326 11.20 -8.30 16.80
N THR A 327 12.00 -9.29 16.42
CA THR A 327 13.14 -9.12 15.51
C THR A 327 12.67 -8.52 14.18
N ILE A 328 11.60 -9.05 13.58
CA ILE A 328 11.08 -8.54 12.32
C ILE A 328 10.54 -7.12 12.45
N VAL A 329 9.77 -6.82 13.50
CA VAL A 329 9.28 -5.45 13.78
C VAL A 329 10.45 -4.49 13.93
N ASN A 330 11.51 -4.88 14.65
CA ASN A 330 12.70 -4.06 14.83
C ASN A 330 13.48 -3.84 13.53
N GLN A 331 13.47 -4.78 12.57
CA GLN A 331 14.05 -4.57 11.24
C GLN A 331 13.33 -3.44 10.49
N ILE A 332 11.99 -3.43 10.51
CA ILE A 332 11.20 -2.35 9.90
C ILE A 332 11.51 -1.00 10.55
N ARG A 333 11.54 -0.97 11.89
CA ARG A 333 11.78 0.25 12.68
C ARG A 333 13.20 0.77 12.49
N ALA A 334 14.20 -0.11 12.39
CA ALA A 334 15.58 0.26 12.08
C ALA A 334 15.66 0.98 10.73
N ARG A 335 15.05 0.40 9.69
CA ARG A 335 15.00 1.01 8.36
C ARG A 335 14.31 2.36 8.40
N ALA A 336 13.17 2.45 9.09
CA ALA A 336 12.41 3.70 9.20
C ALA A 336 13.24 4.84 9.82
N GLY A 337 14.18 4.51 10.73
CA GLY A 337 15.06 5.48 11.38
C GLY A 337 16.32 5.87 10.63
N ALA A 338 16.59 5.27 9.48
CA ALA A 338 17.82 5.51 8.74
C ALA A 338 17.89 6.92 8.15
N LEU A 339 16.86 7.32 7.41
CA LEU A 339 16.79 8.61 6.72
C LEU A 339 15.40 9.25 6.84
N VAL A 340 15.40 10.58 6.82
CA VAL A 340 14.20 11.41 6.90
C VAL A 340 14.16 12.41 5.76
N GLN A 341 12.98 12.95 5.49
CA GLN A 341 12.81 14.00 4.51
C GLN A 341 13.74 15.15 4.87
N GLY A 342 14.58 15.57 3.93
CA GLY A 342 15.46 16.74 4.00
C GLY A 342 14.85 17.95 3.27
N CYS A 343 15.70 18.91 2.93
CA CYS A 343 15.28 20.16 2.29
C CYS A 343 14.63 19.95 0.92
N GLY A 344 15.10 18.96 0.14
CA GLY A 344 14.59 18.63 -1.19
C GLY A 344 14.51 19.87 -2.10
N LEU A 345 15.63 20.26 -2.71
CA LEU A 345 15.63 21.37 -3.66
C LEU A 345 15.90 20.85 -5.07
N PRO A 346 15.16 21.31 -6.09
CA PRO A 346 15.39 20.88 -7.46
C PRO A 346 16.73 21.42 -8.00
N ALA A 347 17.34 20.66 -8.91
CA ALA A 347 18.64 20.97 -9.49
C ALA A 347 18.67 22.29 -10.30
N GLU A 348 17.56 22.66 -10.94
CA GLU A 348 17.50 23.82 -11.86
C GLU A 348 16.95 25.11 -11.24
N ALA A 349 16.54 25.13 -9.97
CA ALA A 349 15.91 26.32 -9.42
C ALA A 349 16.84 27.15 -8.54
N LYS A 350 17.10 28.37 -9.00
CA LYS A 350 17.35 29.52 -8.11
C LYS A 350 16.11 29.87 -7.21
N ALA A 351 15.03 29.07 -7.13
CA ALA A 351 13.65 29.62 -7.13
C ALA A 351 12.62 29.33 -5.97
N ASP A 352 12.91 28.68 -4.83
CA ASP A 352 11.97 28.76 -3.66
C ASP A 352 12.50 29.71 -2.58
N SER A 353 12.19 31.00 -2.72
CA SER A 353 12.52 32.04 -1.74
C SER A 353 11.80 31.85 -0.41
N THR A 354 10.63 31.21 -0.41
CA THR A 354 9.81 30.99 0.79
C THR A 354 10.44 29.91 1.67
N LEU A 355 10.88 28.80 1.06
CA LEU A 355 11.63 27.77 1.75
C LEU A 355 12.91 28.33 2.38
N ARG A 356 13.72 29.10 1.63
CA ARG A 356 14.96 29.68 2.17
C ARG A 356 14.72 30.75 3.24
N ALA A 357 13.67 31.56 3.09
CA ALA A 357 13.33 32.57 4.09
C ALA A 357 12.91 31.92 5.41
N ARG A 358 12.19 30.79 5.34
CA ARG A 358 11.74 30.05 6.53
C ARG A 358 12.83 29.15 7.12
N TYR A 359 13.61 28.51 6.26
CA TYR A 359 14.67 27.57 6.60
C TYR A 359 15.97 27.97 5.89
N PRO A 360 16.71 28.97 6.43
CA PRO A 360 17.95 29.46 5.83
C PRO A 360 19.01 28.37 5.62
N GLN A 361 19.00 27.34 6.47
CA GLN A 361 19.90 26.19 6.36
C GLN A 361 19.68 25.33 5.10
N CYS A 362 18.51 25.46 4.45
CA CYS A 362 18.27 24.84 3.16
C CYS A 362 18.92 25.60 2.00
N ALA A 363 19.57 26.76 2.23
CA ALA A 363 20.28 27.50 1.20
C ALA A 363 21.48 26.67 0.66
N GLY A 364 21.24 25.94 -0.43
CA GLY A 364 22.25 25.11 -1.10
C GLY A 364 22.16 23.61 -0.79
N ASP A 365 21.31 23.19 0.16
CA ASP A 365 21.07 21.78 0.43
C ASP A 365 19.96 21.23 -0.46
N ARG A 366 20.34 20.35 -1.39
CA ARG A 366 19.43 19.71 -2.36
C ARG A 366 19.04 18.29 -1.98
N ARG A 367 19.46 17.80 -0.82
CA ARG A 367 19.22 16.41 -0.42
C ARG A 367 17.76 16.22 -0.06
N ILE A 368 17.12 15.24 -0.70
CA ILE A 368 15.74 14.82 -0.40
C ILE A 368 15.70 13.93 0.84
N ALA A 369 16.74 13.13 1.06
CA ALA A 369 16.90 12.26 2.21
C ALA A 369 18.19 12.63 2.97
N VAL A 370 18.07 12.80 4.29
CA VAL A 370 19.19 13.14 5.18
C VAL A 370 19.14 12.25 6.43
N PRO A 371 20.25 12.07 7.17
CA PRO A 371 20.23 11.38 8.45
C PRO A 371 19.17 11.94 9.41
N ILE A 372 18.58 11.09 10.25
CA ILE A 372 17.47 11.46 11.15
C ILE A 372 17.77 12.62 12.12
N ASN A 373 19.05 12.83 12.43
CA ASN A 373 19.56 13.88 13.30
C ASN A 373 20.33 14.97 12.54
N ASP A 374 20.16 15.07 11.22
CA ASP A 374 20.81 16.11 10.41
C ASP A 374 20.37 17.51 10.89
N PRO A 375 21.31 18.43 11.18
CA PRO A 375 21.00 19.75 11.74
C PRO A 375 20.21 20.65 10.77
N SER A 376 20.10 20.28 9.49
CA SER A 376 19.25 20.99 8.54
C SER A 376 17.75 20.88 8.86
N ILE A 377 17.36 19.90 9.68
CA ILE A 377 15.96 19.62 10.01
C ILE A 377 15.50 20.54 11.15
N THR A 378 14.64 21.50 10.84
CA THR A 378 14.06 22.41 11.84
C THR A 378 12.53 22.46 11.82
N TRP A 379 11.87 21.57 11.05
CA TRP A 379 10.40 21.50 10.97
C TRP A 379 9.79 20.37 11.80
N ALA A 380 10.57 19.38 12.25
CA ALA A 380 10.09 18.30 13.10
C ALA A 380 11.22 17.76 13.99
N THR A 381 10.84 17.18 15.13
CA THR A 381 11.73 16.34 15.94
C THR A 381 11.42 14.89 15.62
N TYR A 382 12.33 14.19 14.93
CA TYR A 382 12.11 12.79 14.57
C TYR A 382 12.69 11.83 15.62
N ARG A 383 11.95 10.76 15.93
CA ARG A 383 12.43 9.64 16.73
C ARG A 383 11.81 8.33 16.25
N VAL A 384 12.58 7.26 16.33
CA VAL A 384 12.08 5.90 16.17
C VAL A 384 12.99 4.97 16.94
N GLY A 385 12.43 4.26 17.92
CA GLY A 385 13.18 3.28 18.71
C GLY A 385 12.76 1.86 18.43
N GLN A 386 13.56 0.91 18.85
CA GLN A 386 13.26 -0.52 18.76
C GLN A 386 12.64 -1.03 20.06
N TYR A 387 11.90 -2.14 19.99
CA TYR A 387 11.50 -2.88 21.17
C TYR A 387 12.72 -3.60 21.75
N THR A 388 13.28 -3.08 22.84
CA THR A 388 14.51 -3.59 23.46
C THR A 388 14.26 -4.73 24.46
N THR A 389 13.04 -4.85 24.98
CA THR A 389 12.61 -5.94 25.87
C THR A 389 11.76 -6.96 25.09
N PRO A 390 11.80 -8.26 25.48
CA PRO A 390 10.87 -9.24 24.96
C PRO A 390 9.41 -8.80 25.15
N PHE A 391 8.54 -9.15 24.21
CA PHE A 391 7.11 -8.92 24.38
C PHE A 391 6.58 -9.72 25.58
N ALA A 392 5.79 -9.07 26.44
CA ALA A 392 5.28 -9.68 27.66
C ALA A 392 4.41 -10.92 27.37
N ASP A 393 3.58 -10.83 26.33
CA ASP A 393 2.70 -11.91 25.88
C ASP A 393 2.35 -11.77 24.40
N GLN A 394 1.55 -12.71 23.90
CA GLN A 394 1.07 -12.73 22.52
C GLN A 394 0.20 -11.51 22.17
N ALA A 395 -0.55 -10.97 23.12
CA ALA A 395 -1.43 -9.81 22.88
C ALA A 395 -0.62 -8.51 22.71
N ALA A 396 0.41 -8.31 23.52
CA ALA A 396 1.38 -7.22 23.39
C ALA A 396 2.12 -7.31 22.06
N ALA A 397 2.60 -8.50 21.68
CA ALA A 397 3.26 -8.73 20.40
C ALA A 397 2.32 -8.44 19.21
N ARG A 398 1.08 -8.94 19.26
CA ARG A 398 0.04 -8.68 18.24
C ARG A 398 -0.21 -7.19 18.10
N THR A 399 -0.28 -6.46 19.21
CA THR A 399 -0.48 -5.00 19.21
C THR A 399 0.70 -4.30 18.54
N ALA A 400 1.94 -4.64 18.92
CA ALA A 400 3.14 -4.08 18.31
C ALA A 400 3.20 -4.31 16.80
N VAL A 401 2.94 -5.53 16.32
CA VAL A 401 2.92 -5.85 14.88
C VAL A 401 1.81 -5.07 14.15
N ARG A 402 0.60 -5.00 14.70
CA ARG A 402 -0.53 -4.27 14.08
C ARG A 402 -0.29 -2.76 14.03
N TYR A 403 0.40 -2.20 15.03
CA TYR A 403 0.79 -0.80 15.07
C TYR A 403 1.86 -0.51 14.03
N GLU A 404 2.88 -1.38 13.94
CA GLU A 404 3.93 -1.25 12.95
C GLU A 404 3.37 -1.33 11.52
N ARG A 405 2.43 -2.25 11.26
CA ARG A 405 1.68 -2.30 9.98
C ARG A 405 0.97 -1.00 9.65
N ARG A 406 0.37 -0.34 10.65
CA ARG A 406 -0.33 0.93 10.44
C ARG A 406 0.62 2.07 10.08
N LEU A 407 1.80 2.14 10.69
CA LEU A 407 2.82 3.15 10.37
C LEU A 407 3.45 2.88 9.01
N GLU A 408 3.83 1.62 8.78
CA GLU A 408 4.59 1.20 7.60
C GLU A 408 3.76 1.30 6.33
N LEU A 409 2.52 0.78 6.36
CA LEU A 409 1.64 0.62 5.19
C LEU A 409 0.58 1.72 5.05
N ALA A 410 0.76 2.84 5.75
CA ALA A 410 -0.16 3.97 5.69
C ALA A 410 -0.34 4.46 4.24
N MET A 411 -1.59 4.72 3.84
CA MET A 411 -1.95 5.18 2.48
C MET A 411 -1.65 4.19 1.34
N GLU A 412 -1.34 2.92 1.63
CA GLU A 412 -1.09 1.86 0.63
C GLU A 412 -2.32 0.94 0.40
N GLY A 413 -3.53 1.40 0.76
CA GLY A 413 -4.77 0.65 0.55
C GLY A 413 -4.95 -0.61 1.41
N GLN A 414 -4.14 -0.83 2.46
CA GLN A 414 -4.19 -2.05 3.27
C GLN A 414 -5.10 -1.97 4.51
N ARG A 415 -5.25 -0.77 5.10
CA ARG A 415 -5.80 -0.62 6.47
C ARG A 415 -7.19 -1.24 6.65
N PHE A 416 -8.12 -1.00 5.73
CA PHE A 416 -9.48 -1.54 5.83
C PHE A 416 -9.46 -3.08 5.83
N PHE A 417 -8.70 -3.68 4.92
CA PHE A 417 -8.62 -5.13 4.79
C PHE A 417 -7.88 -5.79 5.97
N ASP A 418 -6.89 -5.11 6.55
CA ASP A 418 -6.26 -5.51 7.80
C ASP A 418 -7.27 -5.54 8.96
N LEU A 419 -8.05 -4.47 9.13
CA LEU A 419 -9.10 -4.43 10.17
C LEU A 419 -10.17 -5.50 9.96
N ARG A 420 -10.57 -5.74 8.71
CA ARG A 420 -11.54 -6.76 8.32
C ARG A 420 -11.04 -8.16 8.67
N ARG A 421 -9.82 -8.53 8.25
CA ARG A 421 -9.29 -9.89 8.48
C ARG A 421 -8.98 -10.15 9.96
N TRP A 422 -8.73 -9.10 10.73
CA TRP A 422 -8.61 -9.18 12.19
C TRP A 422 -9.96 -9.19 12.94
N ALA A 423 -11.09 -9.04 12.23
CA ALA A 423 -12.42 -8.95 12.80
C ALA A 423 -12.58 -7.83 13.85
N ILE A 424 -12.01 -6.65 13.58
CA ILE A 424 -12.08 -5.48 14.46
C ILE A 424 -12.46 -4.19 13.72
N ALA A 425 -13.00 -4.28 12.50
CA ALA A 425 -13.29 -3.12 11.67
C ALA A 425 -14.39 -2.24 12.25
N ASP A 426 -15.45 -2.83 12.77
CA ASP A 426 -16.52 -2.12 13.49
C ASP A 426 -15.99 -1.37 14.71
N ALA A 427 -15.26 -2.05 15.61
CA ALA A 427 -14.72 -1.42 16.81
C ALA A 427 -13.80 -0.23 16.45
N VAL A 428 -12.86 -0.45 15.52
CA VAL A 428 -11.88 0.58 15.16
C VAL A 428 -12.48 1.71 14.34
N LEU A 429 -13.36 1.44 13.37
CA LEU A 429 -13.96 2.48 12.53
C LEU A 429 -14.99 3.30 13.30
N ASN A 430 -15.80 2.68 14.15
CA ASN A 430 -16.73 3.43 15.01
C ASN A 430 -15.99 4.31 16.01
N SER A 431 -14.88 3.82 16.59
CA SER A 431 -14.04 4.66 17.45
C SER A 431 -13.30 5.76 16.68
N TYR A 432 -12.83 5.49 15.46
CA TYR A 432 -12.24 6.51 14.59
C TYR A 432 -13.22 7.66 14.28
N ILE A 433 -14.48 7.33 13.95
CA ILE A 433 -15.53 8.31 13.68
C ILE A 433 -15.92 9.05 14.97
N ASN A 434 -16.36 8.33 16.00
CA ASN A 434 -16.98 8.94 17.19
C ASN A 434 -15.97 9.47 18.21
N GLY A 435 -14.73 8.99 18.19
CA GLY A 435 -13.66 9.44 19.06
C GLY A 435 -12.79 8.31 19.61
N VAL A 436 -11.48 8.56 19.61
CA VAL A 436 -10.50 7.81 20.42
C VAL A 436 -10.00 8.80 21.45
N ALA A 437 -10.34 8.57 22.72
CA ALA A 437 -9.92 9.31 23.92
C ALA A 437 -9.29 10.69 23.60
N GLY A 438 -10.14 11.70 23.39
CA GLY A 438 -9.73 13.09 23.20
C GLY A 438 -9.84 13.65 21.77
N GLY A 439 -9.99 12.84 20.72
CA GLY A 439 -10.21 13.37 19.36
C GLY A 439 -11.07 12.49 18.47
N SER A 440 -11.96 13.12 17.69
CA SER A 440 -12.93 12.48 16.78
C SER A 440 -12.76 13.02 15.36
N GLU A 441 -12.76 12.15 14.35
CA GLU A 441 -12.74 12.62 12.95
C GLU A 441 -14.09 13.21 12.51
N LYS A 442 -15.19 12.77 13.14
CA LYS A 442 -16.53 13.32 12.92
C LYS A 442 -16.63 14.79 13.29
N THR A 443 -15.85 15.27 14.27
CA THR A 443 -15.77 16.69 14.61
C THR A 443 -14.73 17.46 13.79
N ARG A 444 -13.80 16.78 13.13
CA ARG A 444 -12.73 17.39 12.31
C ARG A 444 -13.10 17.57 10.85
N ARG A 445 -14.09 16.82 10.34
CA ARG A 445 -14.44 16.77 8.91
C ARG A 445 -15.96 16.84 8.73
N LEU A 446 -16.42 17.85 7.99
CA LEU A 446 -17.86 18.13 7.85
C LEU A 446 -18.65 16.97 7.24
N GLN A 447 -18.11 16.27 6.24
CA GLN A 447 -18.76 15.11 5.62
C GLN A 447 -18.92 13.91 6.55
N LEU A 448 -18.16 13.86 7.66
CA LEU A 448 -18.28 12.78 8.64
C LEU A 448 -19.35 13.08 9.68
N ALA A 449 -19.86 14.31 9.78
CA ALA A 449 -20.86 14.74 10.77
C ALA A 449 -22.16 13.91 10.73
N SER A 450 -22.51 13.34 9.58
CA SER A 450 -23.68 12.45 9.41
C SER A 450 -23.31 10.97 9.31
N SER A 451 -22.06 10.58 9.60
CA SER A 451 -21.63 9.17 9.52
C SER A 451 -22.45 8.28 10.45
N GLU A 452 -22.99 7.21 9.87
CA GLU A 452 -23.66 6.13 10.57
C GLU A 452 -22.65 5.13 11.17
N ALA A 453 -23.14 4.25 12.04
CA ALA A 453 -22.33 3.19 12.62
C ALA A 453 -21.86 2.19 11.55
N PHE A 454 -20.59 1.81 11.61
CA PHE A 454 -20.07 0.67 10.89
C PHE A 454 -20.55 -0.62 11.57
N VAL A 455 -21.33 -1.43 10.85
CA VAL A 455 -21.94 -2.67 11.35
C VAL A 455 -21.56 -3.88 10.48
N ALA A 456 -22.00 -5.08 10.87
CA ALA A 456 -21.60 -6.33 10.23
C ALA A 456 -21.72 -6.36 8.69
N LYS A 457 -22.79 -5.80 8.11
CA LYS A 457 -22.97 -5.78 6.65
C LYS A 457 -21.86 -4.98 5.91
N HIS A 458 -21.27 -3.98 6.56
CA HIS A 458 -20.25 -3.10 5.95
C HIS A 458 -18.86 -3.76 5.86
N TYR A 459 -18.66 -4.94 6.44
CA TYR A 459 -17.41 -5.69 6.30
C TYR A 459 -17.12 -6.13 4.86
N LEU A 460 -18.16 -6.23 4.02
CA LEU A 460 -18.07 -6.58 2.61
C LEU A 460 -18.78 -5.54 1.76
N TYR A 461 -18.28 -5.34 0.55
CA TYR A 461 -18.99 -4.55 -0.45
C TYR A 461 -20.26 -5.30 -0.89
N PRO A 462 -21.37 -4.61 -1.17
CA PRO A 462 -22.53 -5.24 -1.79
C PRO A 462 -22.14 -5.77 -3.18
N ILE A 463 -22.71 -6.92 -3.56
CA ILE A 463 -22.70 -7.36 -4.95
C ILE A 463 -23.57 -6.36 -5.74
N PRO A 464 -23.09 -5.79 -6.85
CA PRO A 464 -23.89 -4.82 -7.61
C PRO A 464 -25.17 -5.46 -8.16
N ASP A 465 -26.32 -4.80 -7.97
CA ASP A 465 -27.64 -5.34 -8.35
C ASP A 465 -27.74 -5.76 -9.82
N LEU A 466 -27.10 -4.98 -10.71
CA LEU A 466 -27.02 -5.33 -12.12
C LEU A 466 -26.38 -6.71 -12.35
N GLN A 467 -25.37 -7.08 -11.56
CA GLN A 467 -24.72 -8.39 -11.69
C GLN A 467 -25.63 -9.52 -11.20
N LEU A 468 -26.41 -9.29 -10.13
CA LEU A 468 -27.45 -10.25 -9.69
C LEU A 468 -28.46 -10.51 -10.82
N GLN A 469 -28.94 -9.43 -11.47
CA GLN A 469 -29.87 -9.53 -12.59
C GLN A 469 -29.29 -10.28 -13.79
N LEU A 470 -28.05 -9.96 -14.19
CA LEU A 470 -27.36 -10.62 -15.30
C LEU A 470 -27.04 -12.10 -15.02
N SER A 471 -27.01 -12.51 -13.76
CA SER A 471 -26.73 -13.91 -13.37
C SER A 471 -27.93 -14.84 -13.47
N ARG A 472 -29.11 -14.36 -13.87
CA ARG A 472 -30.35 -15.15 -13.85
C ARG A 472 -30.36 -16.27 -14.88
N VAL A 473 -30.82 -17.45 -14.46
CA VAL A 473 -31.12 -18.60 -15.32
C VAL A 473 -32.46 -19.19 -14.88
N GLY A 474 -33.40 -19.35 -15.82
CA GLY A 474 -34.77 -19.78 -15.49
C GLY A 474 -35.50 -18.82 -14.54
N GLY A 475 -35.22 -17.52 -14.62
CA GLY A 475 -35.82 -16.48 -13.77
C GLY A 475 -35.14 -16.27 -12.40
N THR A 476 -34.30 -17.20 -11.95
CA THR A 476 -33.64 -17.15 -10.62
C THR A 476 -32.19 -16.68 -10.73
N SER A 477 -31.79 -15.75 -9.85
CA SER A 477 -30.40 -15.26 -9.76
C SER A 477 -29.48 -16.38 -9.30
N ARG A 478 -28.37 -16.60 -10.01
CA ARG A 478 -27.34 -17.55 -9.55
C ARG A 478 -26.38 -16.92 -8.57
N LEU A 479 -26.12 -15.61 -8.68
CA LEU A 479 -25.39 -14.87 -7.65
C LEU A 479 -26.30 -14.60 -6.45
N THR A 480 -25.74 -14.75 -5.26
CA THR A 480 -26.41 -14.42 -3.99
C THR A 480 -25.74 -13.20 -3.36
N GLN A 481 -26.57 -12.27 -2.86
CA GLN A 481 -26.13 -11.06 -2.18
C GLN A 481 -25.44 -11.38 -0.84
N ASN A 482 -24.53 -10.51 -0.41
CA ASN A 482 -23.93 -10.57 0.92
C ASN A 482 -24.97 -10.29 2.01
N THR A 483 -24.85 -10.95 3.16
CA THR A 483 -25.81 -10.80 4.26
C THR A 483 -25.98 -9.35 4.70
N GLY A 484 -27.23 -8.89 4.75
CA GLY A 484 -27.61 -7.56 5.21
C GLY A 484 -27.65 -6.47 4.13
N TRP A 485 -27.36 -6.82 2.87
CA TRP A 485 -27.49 -5.95 1.71
C TRP A 485 -28.72 -6.28 0.86
#